data_AF-A0A5E4J5Z3-F1
#
_entry.id   AF-A0A5E4J5Z3-F1
#
_cell.length_a   1.000
_cell.length_b   1.000
_cell.length_c   1.000
_cell.angle_alpha   90.00
_cell.angle_beta   90.00
_cell.angle_gamma   90.00
#
_symmetry.space_group_name_H-M   'P 1'
#
loop_
_entity.id
_entity.type
_entity.pdbx_description
1 polymer ?
#
loop_
_entity_poly.entity_id
_entity_poly.type
_entity_poly.pdbx_seq_one_letter_code
_entity_poly.pdbx_strand_id
1 'polypeptide(L)'
;MGKDIRNTEIARAIEAYFDATAQGNEGDSEIELLELEGSALKYKIKVRHRQTQKIRIPGDGKKTIVIYSLTENVEGIIDVLHPDPKDLKVCFNSPVGKLCVNLDDLIKIIAAAI
;
A
#
# COMPACT_ATOMS: atom_id res chain seq x y z
N MET A 1 -24.47 -4.56 -4.00
CA MET A 1 -23.88 -3.65 -3.00
C MET A 1 -22.75 -4.42 -2.36
N GLY A 2 -21.50 -4.01 -2.63
CA GLY A 2 -20.33 -4.62 -2.00
C GLY A 2 -20.37 -4.38 -0.49
N LYS A 3 -19.80 -5.32 0.27
CA LYS A 3 -19.62 -5.18 1.71
C LYS A 3 -18.31 -4.43 1.94
N ASP A 4 -18.38 -3.26 2.57
CA ASP A 4 -17.20 -2.56 3.08
C ASP A 4 -16.54 -3.42 4.17
N ILE A 5 -15.27 -3.75 3.98
CA ILE A 5 -14.49 -4.60 4.89
C ILE A 5 -13.27 -3.87 5.46
N ARG A 6 -13.20 -2.53 5.39
CA ARG A 6 -12.08 -1.74 5.92
C ARG A 6 -11.85 -1.89 7.44
N ASN A 7 -12.84 -2.36 8.19
CA ASN A 7 -12.74 -2.61 9.63
C ASN A 7 -12.39 -4.06 10.00
N THR A 8 -11.84 -4.83 9.07
CA THR A 8 -11.53 -6.26 9.27
C THR A 8 -10.03 -6.51 9.44
N GLU A 9 -9.65 -7.70 9.93
CA GLU A 9 -8.25 -8.12 9.97
C GLU A 9 -7.62 -8.21 8.56
N ILE A 10 -8.44 -8.45 7.53
CA ILE A 10 -8.00 -8.39 6.14
C ILE A 10 -7.49 -6.98 5.80
N ALA A 11 -8.24 -5.94 6.17
CA ALA A 11 -7.82 -4.56 5.93
C ALA A 11 -6.51 -4.24 6.65
N ARG A 12 -6.34 -4.65 7.91
CA ARG A 12 -5.08 -4.45 8.65
C ARG A 12 -3.90 -5.15 8.01
N ALA A 13 -4.09 -6.37 7.51
CA ALA A 13 -3.03 -7.12 6.86
C ALA A 13 -2.66 -6.52 5.50
N ILE A 14 -3.65 -6.01 4.75
CA ILE A 14 -3.44 -5.26 3.51
C ILE A 14 -2.64 -3.97 3.80
N GLU A 15 -3.05 -3.18 4.78
CA GLU A 15 -2.38 -1.93 5.16
C GLU A 15 -0.94 -2.20 5.63
N ALA A 16 -0.72 -3.19 6.50
CA ALA A 16 0.62 -3.59 6.92
C ALA A 16 1.52 -4.05 5.75
N TYR A 17 0.93 -4.72 4.75
CA TYR A 17 1.66 -5.10 3.54
C TYR A 17 2.09 -3.86 2.74
N PHE A 18 1.18 -2.93 2.49
CA PHE A 18 1.51 -1.72 1.71
C PHE A 18 2.44 -0.75 2.47
N ASP A 19 2.31 -0.64 3.79
CA ASP A 19 3.26 0.08 4.65
C ASP A 19 4.67 -0.48 4.49
N ALA A 20 4.82 -1.81 4.50
CA ALA A 20 6.12 -2.47 4.32
C ALA A 20 6.71 -2.25 2.92
N THR A 21 5.88 -1.97 1.90
CA THR A 21 6.33 -1.64 0.55
C THR A 21 6.69 -0.16 0.38
N ALA A 22 6.25 0.70 1.30
CA ALA A 22 6.49 2.13 1.23
C ALA A 22 7.99 2.45 1.39
N GLN A 23 8.55 3.20 0.43
CA GLN A 23 9.96 3.58 0.44
C GLN A 23 10.22 4.82 1.30
N GLY A 24 11.28 4.77 2.10
CA GLY A 24 11.76 5.85 2.95
C GLY A 24 11.47 5.61 4.43
N ASN A 25 11.86 6.54 5.30
CA ASN A 25 11.75 6.40 6.76
C ASN A 25 10.44 6.94 7.36
N GLU A 26 9.61 7.63 6.57
CA GLU A 26 8.29 8.14 6.98
C GLU A 26 7.20 7.74 5.98
N GLY A 27 7.43 6.65 5.24
CA GLY A 27 6.44 6.07 4.34
C GLY A 27 5.28 5.44 5.12
N ASP A 28 4.09 5.49 4.52
CA ASP A 28 2.85 4.93 5.05
C ASP A 28 1.88 4.61 3.91
N SER A 29 0.81 3.90 4.23
CA SER A 29 -0.30 3.60 3.34
C SER A 29 -1.64 3.88 4.03
N GLU A 30 -2.67 4.08 3.22
CA GLU A 30 -4.04 4.35 3.67
C GLU A 30 -5.03 3.65 2.73
N ILE A 31 -5.95 2.88 3.29
CA ILE A 31 -7.01 2.22 2.51
C ILE A 31 -8.17 3.20 2.30
N GLU A 32 -8.30 3.74 1.09
CA GLU A 32 -9.43 4.62 0.72
C GLU A 32 -10.70 3.82 0.45
N LEU A 33 -10.59 2.64 -0.20
CA LEU A 33 -11.71 1.76 -0.53
C LEU A 33 -11.30 0.29 -0.37
N LEU A 34 -12.16 -0.50 0.25
CA LEU A 34 -12.03 -1.95 0.30
C LEU A 34 -13.42 -2.60 0.41
N GLU A 35 -13.89 -3.12 -0.71
CA GLU A 35 -15.24 -3.70 -0.83
C GLU A 35 -15.17 -5.11 -1.39
N LEU A 36 -15.88 -6.03 -0.75
CA LEU A 36 -16.05 -7.40 -1.24
C LEU A 36 -17.46 -7.59 -1.82
N GLU A 37 -17.55 -7.95 -3.10
CA GLU A 37 -18.79 -8.25 -3.81
C GLU A 37 -18.74 -9.68 -4.38
N GLY A 38 -19.24 -10.65 -3.61
CA GLY A 38 -19.06 -12.07 -3.94
C GLY A 38 -17.59 -12.47 -3.80
N SER A 39 -16.97 -12.89 -4.90
CA SER A 39 -15.53 -13.15 -4.99
C SER A 39 -14.71 -11.94 -5.44
N ALA A 40 -15.35 -10.84 -5.84
CA ALA A 40 -14.64 -9.67 -6.34
C ALA A 40 -14.25 -8.74 -5.20
N LEU A 41 -12.95 -8.59 -4.94
CA LEU A 41 -12.40 -7.61 -4.04
C LEU A 41 -12.02 -6.35 -4.82
N LYS A 42 -12.75 -5.26 -4.58
CA LYS A 42 -12.41 -3.92 -5.10
C LYS A 42 -11.59 -3.20 -4.03
N TYR A 43 -10.46 -2.61 -4.43
CA TYR A 43 -9.60 -1.87 -3.51
C TYR A 43 -9.10 -0.57 -4.14
N LYS A 44 -8.86 0.42 -3.29
CA LYS A 44 -8.12 1.63 -3.58
C LYS A 44 -7.28 1.98 -2.37
N ILE A 45 -5.97 2.00 -2.56
CA ILE A 45 -4.99 2.14 -1.48
C ILE A 45 -4.02 3.22 -1.90
N LYS A 46 -3.83 4.19 -1.03
CA LYS A 46 -2.90 5.28 -1.21
C LYS A 46 -1.60 4.91 -0.52
N VAL A 47 -0.50 4.90 -1.26
CA VAL A 47 0.82 4.59 -0.71
C VAL A 47 1.68 5.84 -0.82
N ARG A 48 2.21 6.31 0.30
CA ARG A 48 3.11 7.45 0.35
C ARG A 48 4.52 6.99 0.67
N HIS A 49 5.43 7.28 -0.24
CA HIS A 49 6.86 7.13 -0.07
C HIS A 49 7.44 8.44 0.43
N ARG A 50 8.07 8.44 1.60
CA ARG A 50 8.61 9.66 2.20
C ARG A 50 9.94 9.42 2.88
N GLN A 51 10.94 10.21 2.50
CA GLN A 51 12.24 10.24 3.15
C GLN A 51 12.47 11.61 3.77
N THR A 52 12.78 11.61 5.06
CA THR A 52 13.24 12.78 5.79
C THR A 52 14.68 12.59 6.26
N GLN A 53 15.36 13.70 6.48
CA GLN A 53 16.70 13.71 7.07
C GLN A 53 16.77 14.78 8.14
N LYS A 54 17.28 14.38 9.30
CA LYS A 54 17.59 15.32 10.39
C LYS A 54 18.96 15.93 10.12
N ILE A 55 18.99 17.21 9.80
CA ILE A 55 20.23 17.97 9.66
C ILE A 55 20.46 18.82 10.91
N ARG A 56 21.73 18.98 11.28
CA ARG A 56 22.12 19.89 12.35
C ARG A 56 22.59 21.19 11.72
N ILE A 57 21.91 22.29 12.04
CA ILE A 57 22.30 23.62 11.57
C ILE A 57 23.06 24.30 12.71
N PRO A 58 24.30 24.78 12.47
CA PRO A 58 25.03 25.56 13.47
C PRO A 58 24.20 26.77 13.94
N GLY A 59 24.02 26.93 15.24
CA GLY A 59 23.24 28.02 15.85
C GLY A 59 21.72 27.80 15.91
N ASP A 60 21.15 26.90 15.11
CA ASP A 60 19.69 26.78 14.89
C ASP A 60 19.11 25.41 15.29
N GLY A 61 19.95 24.51 15.82
CA GLY A 61 19.54 23.21 16.34
C GLY A 61 19.38 22.10 15.28
N LYS A 62 18.52 21.11 15.55
CA LYS A 62 18.20 20.02 14.61
C LYS A 62 16.95 20.41 13.82
N LYS A 63 17.03 20.40 12.49
CA LYS A 63 15.86 20.54 11.60
C LYS A 63 15.65 19.25 10.81
N THR A 64 14.39 18.93 10.53
CA THR A 64 14.03 17.84 9.63
C THR A 64 13.75 18.42 8.25
N ILE A 65 14.48 17.97 7.24
CA ILE A 65 14.21 18.28 5.83
C ILE A 65 13.54 17.08 5.17
N VAL A 66 12.60 17.35 4.27
CA VAL A 66 11.99 16.31 3.42
C VAL A 66 12.85 16.19 2.16
N ILE A 67 13.46 15.02 1.95
CA ILE A 67 14.25 14.74 0.74
C ILE A 67 13.29 14.46 -0.41
N TYR A 68 12.31 13.58 -0.19
CA TYR A 68 11.23 13.34 -1.14
C TYR A 68 9.94 12.95 -0.41
N SER A 69 8.82 13.22 -1.08
CA SER A 69 7.49 12.74 -0.71
C SER A 69 6.72 12.47 -1.99
N LEU A 70 6.47 11.21 -2.31
CA LEU A 70 5.65 10.78 -3.44
C LEU A 70 4.45 10.01 -2.93
N THR A 71 3.31 10.22 -3.57
CA THR A 71 2.07 9.53 -3.22
C THR A 71 1.51 8.91 -4.48
N GLU A 72 1.19 7.62 -4.41
CA GLU A 72 0.62 6.86 -5.52
C GLU A 72 -0.67 6.18 -5.07
N ASN A 73 -1.59 5.98 -6.02
CA ASN A 73 -2.83 5.27 -5.79
C ASN A 73 -2.74 3.90 -6.46
N VAL A 74 -2.96 2.86 -5.67
CA VAL A 74 -3.04 1.47 -6.07
C VAL A 74 -4.51 1.09 -6.05
N GLU A 75 -5.10 0.96 -7.21
CA GLU A 75 -6.51 0.59 -7.37
C GLU A 75 -6.66 -0.63 -8.27
N GLY A 76 -7.66 -1.45 -7.98
CA GLY A 76 -7.90 -2.66 -8.74
C GLY A 76 -9.11 -3.44 -8.27
N ILE A 77 -9.41 -4.47 -9.04
CA ILE A 77 -10.47 -5.45 -8.76
C ILE A 77 -9.84 -6.83 -8.97
N ILE A 78 -9.92 -7.69 -7.95
CA ILE A 78 -9.34 -9.04 -7.98
C ILE A 78 -10.44 -10.04 -7.65
N ASP A 79 -10.55 -11.13 -8.41
CA ASP A 79 -11.30 -12.30 -7.98
C ASP A 79 -10.44 -13.09 -6.99
N VAL A 80 -10.81 -13.07 -5.71
CA VAL A 80 -10.04 -13.74 -4.65
C VAL A 80 -10.17 -15.27 -4.66
N LEU A 81 -11.16 -15.83 -5.36
CA LEU A 81 -11.30 -17.29 -5.51
C LEU A 81 -10.58 -17.82 -6.76
N HIS A 82 -10.49 -16.99 -7.81
CA HIS A 82 -9.82 -17.33 -9.06
C HIS A 82 -8.93 -16.18 -9.56
N PRO A 83 -7.83 -15.88 -8.85
CA PRO A 83 -6.99 -14.75 -9.22
C PRO A 83 -6.22 -14.99 -10.52
N ASP A 84 -6.28 -14.04 -11.45
CA ASP A 84 -5.39 -14.03 -12.62
C ASP A 84 -3.99 -13.59 -12.17
N PRO A 85 -2.92 -14.38 -12.42
CA PRO A 85 -1.54 -14.01 -12.08
C PRO A 85 -1.08 -12.64 -12.60
N LYS A 86 -1.74 -12.09 -13.62
CA LYS A 86 -1.45 -10.75 -14.15
C LYS A 86 -2.02 -9.64 -13.27
N ASP A 87 -3.17 -9.88 -12.64
CA ASP A 87 -3.81 -8.94 -11.71
C ASP A 87 -3.11 -8.92 -10.35
N LEU A 88 -2.22 -9.89 -10.12
CA LEU A 88 -1.37 -9.99 -8.94
C LEU A 88 -0.08 -9.19 -9.05
N LYS A 89 0.08 -8.33 -10.05
CA LYS A 89 1.25 -7.45 -10.17
C LYS A 89 0.82 -6.01 -10.13
N VAL A 90 1.11 -5.35 -9.02
CA VAL A 90 0.97 -3.91 -8.90
C VAL A 90 2.34 -3.29 -9.08
N CYS A 91 2.46 -2.40 -10.06
CA CYS A 91 3.68 -1.63 -10.26
C CYS A 91 3.41 -0.16 -10.00
N PHE A 92 4.33 0.49 -9.30
CA PHE A 92 4.26 1.88 -8.89
C PHE A 92 5.60 2.57 -9.14
N ASN A 93 5.58 3.87 -9.42
CA ASN A 93 6.75 4.66 -9.80
C ASN A 93 7.39 5.28 -8.55
N SER A 94 8.41 4.61 -8.02
CA SER A 94 9.21 5.15 -6.92
C SER A 94 10.32 6.11 -7.43
N PRO A 95 10.92 6.94 -6.55
CA PRO A 95 12.06 7.78 -6.93
C PRO A 95 13.29 6.99 -7.39
N VAL A 96 13.36 5.70 -7.06
CA VAL A 96 14.46 4.79 -7.46
C VAL A 96 14.10 3.92 -8.67
N GLY A 97 12.95 4.15 -9.30
CA GLY A 97 12.46 3.43 -10.47
C GLY A 97 11.10 2.77 -10.26
N LYS A 98 10.67 1.99 -11.25
CA LYS A 98 9.39 1.26 -11.20
C LYS A 98 9.52 0.07 -10.24
N LEU A 99 8.77 0.11 -9.14
CA LEU A 99 8.72 -0.94 -8.13
C LEU A 99 7.48 -1.78 -8.40
N CYS A 100 7.64 -3.08 -8.60
CA CYS A 100 6.53 -4.00 -8.81
C CYS A 100 6.44 -4.95 -7.64
N VAL A 101 5.28 -5.00 -7.01
CA VAL A 101 4.97 -5.91 -5.91
C VAL A 101 3.99 -6.96 -6.40
N ASN A 102 4.27 -8.22 -6.05
CA ASN A 102 3.35 -9.32 -6.30
C ASN A 102 2.31 -9.34 -5.18
N LEU A 103 1.03 -9.30 -5.52
CA LEU A 103 -0.08 -9.45 -4.58
C LEU A 103 -0.36 -10.93 -4.24
N ASP A 104 0.48 -11.87 -4.70
CA ASP A 104 0.38 -13.30 -4.36
C ASP A 104 0.27 -13.51 -2.83
N ASP A 105 1.06 -12.77 -2.06
CA ASP A 105 1.05 -12.88 -0.59
C ASP A 105 -0.19 -12.20 0.01
N LEU A 106 -0.69 -11.13 -0.61
CA LEU A 106 -1.95 -10.48 -0.22
C LEU A 106 -3.14 -11.44 -0.40
N ILE A 107 -3.18 -12.18 -1.51
CA ILE A 107 -4.23 -13.15 -1.76
C ILE A 107 -4.17 -14.31 -0.78
N LYS A 108 -2.98 -14.82 -0.46
CA LYS A 108 -2.86 -15.88 0.56
C LYS A 108 -3.40 -15.40 1.92
N ILE A 109 -3.12 -14.15 2.29
CA ILE A 109 -3.65 -13.54 3.51
C ILE A 109 -5.19 -13.49 3.46
N ILE A 110 -5.76 -13.05 2.35
CA ILE A 110 -7.22 -12.95 2.19
C ILE A 110 -7.88 -14.34 2.17
N ALA A 111 -7.33 -15.29 1.41
CA ALA A 111 -7.83 -16.66 1.30
C ALA A 111 -7.74 -17.44 2.62
N ALA A 112 -6.80 -17.09 3.51
CA ALA A 112 -6.72 -17.66 4.86
C ALA A 112 -7.74 -17.05 5.83
N ALA A 113 -8.37 -15.92 5.48
CA ALA A 113 -9.28 -15.16 6.33
C ALA A 113 -10.77 -15.26 5.91
N ILE A 114 -11.06 -15.94 4.80
CA ILE A 114 -12.42 -16.26 4.30
C ILE A 114 -12.72 -17.73 4.62
#